data_AF-A0A0G4GGM5-F1
#
_entry.id   AF-A0A0G4GGM5-F1
#
_cell.length_a   1.000
_cell.length_b   1.000
_cell.length_c   1.000
_cell.angle_alpha   90.00
_cell.angle_beta   90.00
_cell.angle_gamma   90.00
#
_symmetry.space_group_name_H-M   'P 1'
#
loop_
_entity.id
_entity.type
_entity.pdbx_description
1 polymer ?
#
loop_
_entity_poly.entity_id
_entity_poly.type
_entity_poly.pdbx_seq_one_letter_code
_entity_poly.pdbx_strand_id
1 'polypeptide(L)'
;MIRLHNELRDTFAELIGMAWGDAGVRREVVLKEGEEGEGGVRADIVARGVWERQAAASFDICITDPDATSYASKNRSTKSILR
;
A
#
# COMPACT_ATOMS: atom_id res chain seq x y z
N MET A 1 -7.33 -9.82 -10.65
CA MET A 1 -6.32 -9.79 -9.57
C MET A 1 -5.43 -8.55 -9.61
N ILE A 2 -4.63 -8.33 -10.66
CA ILE A 2 -3.69 -7.17 -10.71
C ILE A 2 -4.40 -5.82 -10.52
N ARG A 3 -5.56 -5.59 -11.16
CA ARG A 3 -6.33 -4.34 -11.01
C ARG A 3 -6.80 -4.09 -9.57
N LEU A 4 -7.43 -5.09 -8.94
CA LEU A 4 -7.92 -5.00 -7.57
C LEU A 4 -6.78 -4.74 -6.58
N HIS A 5 -5.65 -5.42 -6.76
CA HIS A 5 -4.45 -5.21 -5.95
C HIS A 5 -3.92 -3.78 -6.10
N ASN A 6 -3.81 -3.26 -7.32
CA ASN A 6 -3.39 -1.89 -7.57
C ASN A 6 -4.35 -0.86 -6.94
N GLU A 7 -5.66 -1.07 -7.07
CA GLU A 7 -6.67 -0.19 -6.47
C GLU A 7 -6.61 -0.18 -4.93
N LEU A 8 -6.42 -1.36 -4.31
CA LEU A 8 -6.22 -1.47 -2.88
C LEU A 8 -4.95 -0.78 -2.44
N ARG A 9 -3.84 -0.99 -3.15
CA ARG A 9 -2.57 -0.31 -2.88
C ARG A 9 -2.71 1.20 -2.96
N ASP A 10 -3.37 1.72 -3.98
CA ASP A 10 -3.54 3.16 -4.15
C ASP A 10 -4.42 3.73 -3.02
N THR A 11 -5.49 3.02 -2.64
CA THR A 11 -6.34 3.38 -1.50
C THR A 11 -5.56 3.38 -0.18
N PHE A 12 -4.74 2.36 0.09
CA PHE A 12 -3.91 2.30 1.29
C PHE A 12 -2.87 3.41 1.31
N ALA A 13 -2.27 3.74 0.16
CA ALA A 13 -1.31 4.83 0.08
C ALA A 13 -1.94 6.19 0.39
N GLU A 14 -3.18 6.44 -0.04
CA GLU A 14 -3.94 7.63 0.33
C GLU A 14 -4.23 7.66 1.84
N LEU A 15 -4.68 6.55 2.42
CA LEU A 15 -4.92 6.44 3.87
C LEU A 15 -3.65 6.72 4.69
N ILE A 16 -2.52 6.18 4.25
CA ILE A 16 -1.23 6.39 4.91
C ILE A 16 -0.78 7.85 4.77
N GLY A 17 -0.97 8.48 3.61
CA GLY A 17 -0.68 9.89 3.38
C GLY A 17 -1.50 10.81 4.29
N MET A 18 -2.80 10.51 4.47
CA MET A 18 -3.66 11.26 5.38
C MET A 18 -3.26 11.11 6.86
N ALA A 19 -2.81 9.93 7.28
CA ALA A 19 -2.49 9.65 8.67
C ALA A 19 -1.07 10.08 9.09
N TRP A 20 -0.08 10.02 8.19
CA TRP A 20 1.33 10.33 8.49
C TRP A 20 1.96 11.42 7.62
N GLY A 21 1.18 12.05 6.75
CA GLY A 21 1.60 13.14 5.86
C GLY A 21 2.11 12.65 4.51
N ASP A 22 1.63 13.29 3.44
CA ASP A 22 1.91 12.89 2.05
C ASP A 22 3.40 12.93 1.66
N ALA A 23 4.20 13.78 2.31
CA ALA A 23 5.61 13.99 1.95
C ALA A 23 6.49 12.72 2.09
N GLY A 24 6.01 11.71 2.81
CA GLY A 24 6.74 10.47 3.09
C GLY A 24 6.29 9.24 2.30
N VAL A 25 5.16 9.28 1.59
CA VAL A 25 4.54 8.07 0.99
C VAL A 25 4.99 7.86 -0.45
N ARG A 26 5.45 6.65 -0.75
CA ARG A 26 5.88 6.20 -2.07
C ARG A 26 5.23 4.85 -2.39
N ARG A 27 4.76 4.69 -3.63
CA ARG A 27 4.12 3.47 -4.15
C ARG A 27 5.12 2.71 -5.02
N GLU A 28 5.02 1.38 -5.05
CA GLU A 28 5.89 0.47 -5.81
C GLU A 28 7.39 0.77 -5.66
N VAL A 29 7.88 0.80 -4.42
CA VAL A 29 9.29 1.09 -4.19
C VAL A 29 10.10 -0.20 -4.24
N VAL A 30 11.06 -0.25 -5.16
CA VAL A 30 12.13 -1.25 -5.09
C VAL A 30 13.12 -0.80 -4.02
N LEU A 31 13.08 -1.45 -2.86
CA LEU A 31 14.09 -1.36 -1.82
C LEU A 31 15.32 -2.14 -2.30
N LYS A 32 16.33 -1.43 -2.80
CA LYS A 32 17.63 -2.04 -3.08
C LYS A 32 18.38 -2.18 -1.76
N GLU A 33 18.34 -3.37 -1.16
CA GLU A 33 19.36 -3.81 -0.22
C GLU A 33 20.27 -4.79 -0.96
N GLY A 34 21.50 -4.38 -1.24
CA GLY A 34 22.52 -5.24 -1.88
C GLY A 34 23.35 -4.53 -2.96
N GLU A 35 24.63 -4.91 -3.05
CA GLU A 35 25.55 -4.50 -4.12
C GLU A 35 25.00 -4.85 -5.51
N GLU A 36 25.44 -4.12 -6.53
CA GLU A 36 24.98 -4.21 -7.92
C GLU A 36 24.89 -5.66 -8.42
N GLY A 37 23.68 -6.23 -8.43
CA GLY A 37 23.43 -7.54 -9.06
C GLY A 37 22.36 -8.40 -8.39
N GLU A 38 22.12 -8.25 -7.09
CA GLU A 38 21.07 -9.00 -6.38
C GLU A 38 19.76 -8.20 -6.34
N GLY A 39 18.68 -8.81 -6.83
CA GLY A 39 17.38 -8.18 -7.04
C GLY A 39 16.83 -7.55 -5.76
N GLY A 40 16.59 -6.24 -5.80
CA GLY A 40 16.01 -5.50 -4.67
C GLY A 40 14.62 -6.02 -4.28
N VAL A 41 14.31 -5.91 -2.99
CA VAL A 41 12.99 -6.24 -2.43
C VAL A 41 11.98 -5.20 -2.89
N ARG A 42 10.91 -5.61 -3.57
CA ARG A 42 9.84 -4.68 -3.99
C ARG A 42 8.79 -4.61 -2.89
N ALA A 43 8.53 -3.41 -2.40
CA ALA A 43 7.41 -3.12 -1.50
C ALA A 43 6.30 -2.40 -2.26
N ASP A 44 5.05 -2.70 -1.91
CA ASP A 44 3.89 -2.04 -2.52
C ASP A 44 3.79 -0.58 -2.09
N ILE A 45 4.08 -0.31 -0.81
CA ILE A 45 4.05 1.03 -0.24
C ILE A 45 5.24 1.20 0.70
N VAL A 46 5.87 2.38 0.67
CA VAL A 46 6.85 2.81 1.66
C VAL A 46 6.40 4.16 2.19
N ALA A 47 6.34 4.32 3.51
CA ALA A 47 6.01 5.58 4.14
C ALA A 47 7.03 5.96 5.20
N ARG A 48 7.35 7.25 5.30
CA ARG A 48 8.24 7.78 6.33
C ARG A 48 7.44 8.33 7.51
N GLY A 49 7.94 8.17 8.73
CA GLY A 49 7.32 8.78 9.90
C GLY A 49 6.28 7.91 10.60
N VAL A 50 6.11 6.65 10.17
CA VAL A 50 5.09 5.75 10.73
C VAL A 50 5.46 5.33 12.14
N TRP A 51 6.63 4.72 12.32
CA TRP A 51 7.13 4.26 13.63
C TRP A 51 8.08 5.27 14.27
N GLU A 52 8.97 5.84 13.46
CA GLU A 52 9.91 6.87 13.89
C GLU A 52 9.88 8.03 12.90
N ARG A 53 10.06 9.25 13.39
CA ARG A 53 9.82 10.49 12.63
C ARG A 53 10.57 10.59 11.29
N GLN A 54 11.72 9.92 11.16
CA GLN A 54 12.55 9.95 9.95
C GLN A 54 12.80 8.57 9.33
N ALA A 55 12.32 7.49 9.93
CA ALA A 55 12.48 6.14 9.42
C ALA A 55 11.41 5.79 8.39
N ALA A 56 11.78 4.95 7.42
CA ALA A 56 10.85 4.37 6.45
C ALA A 56 10.25 3.07 7.00
N ALA A 57 8.97 2.87 6.76
CA ALA A 57 8.26 1.62 6.95
C ALA A 57 7.77 1.13 5.59
N SER A 58 8.00 -0.15 5.30
CA SER A 58 7.53 -0.81 4.08
C SER A 58 6.30 -1.67 4.37
N PHE A 59 5.39 -1.71 3.40
CA PHE A 59 4.15 -2.47 3.47
C PHE A 59 3.97 -3.28 2.19
N ASP A 60 3.53 -4.52 2.36
CA ASP A 60 3.18 -5.47 1.31
C ASP A 60 1.69 -5.82 1.42
N ILE A 61 0.97 -5.80 0.31
CA ILE A 61 -0.48 -5.99 0.28
C ILE A 61 -0.82 -7.32 -0.37
N CYS A 62 -1.22 -8.27 0.47
CA CYS A 62 -1.72 -9.57 0.01
C CYS A 62 -3.26 -9.61 0.02
N ILE A 63 -3.84 -10.13 -1.07
CA ILE A 63 -5.27 -10.45 -1.15
C ILE A 63 -5.40 -11.97 -1.02
N THR A 64 -5.88 -12.44 0.13
CA THR A 64 -5.94 -13.88 0.43
C THR A 64 -7.15 -14.58 -0.21
N ASP A 65 -8.29 -13.92 -0.29
CA ASP A 65 -9.51 -14.46 -0.89
C ASP A 65 -10.22 -13.36 -1.68
N PRO A 66 -9.94 -13.20 -2.99
CA PRO A 66 -10.56 -12.17 -3.82
C PRO A 66 -12.04 -12.42 -4.10
N ASP A 67 -12.49 -13.67 -4.00
CA ASP A 67 -13.83 -14.10 -4.39
C ASP A 67 -14.73 -14.31 -3.16
N ALA A 68 -14.26 -13.88 -1.98
CA ALA A 68 -15.00 -14.00 -0.73
C ALA A 68 -16.43 -13.49 -0.90
N THR A 69 -17.42 -14.32 -0.59
CA THR A 69 -18.85 -14.00 -0.77
C THR A 69 -19.28 -12.75 0.00
N SER A 70 -18.55 -12.39 1.06
CA SER A 70 -18.77 -11.14 1.81
C SER A 70 -18.46 -9.86 1.03
N TYR A 71 -17.71 -9.94 -0.08
CA TYR A 71 -17.48 -8.83 -1.01
C TYR A 71 -18.64 -8.65 -2.00
N ALA A 72 -19.39 -9.71 -2.31
CA ALA A 72 -20.55 -9.61 -3.21
C ALA A 72 -21.66 -8.69 -2.66
N SER A 73 -21.78 -8.55 -1.35
CA SER A 73 -22.71 -7.62 -0.70
C SER A 73 -22.16 -6.19 -0.58
N LYS A 74 -20.86 -6.00 -0.79
CA LYS A 74 -20.16 -4.70 -0.73
C LYS A 74 -20.06 -4.07 -2.11
N ASN A 75 -21.21 -3.87 -2.77
CA ASN A 75 -21.32 -2.94 -3.90
C ASN A 75 -21.29 -1.48 -3.41
N ARG A 76 -20.37 -1.17 -2.48
CA ARG A 76 -20.28 0.14 -1.82
C ARG A 76 -19.16 0.90 -2.50
N SER A 77 -19.53 1.87 -3.34
CA SER A 77 -18.59 2.82 -3.95
C SER A 77 -17.63 3.36 -2.89
N THR A 78 -16.32 3.31 -3.17
CA THR A 78 -15.23 3.80 -2.31
C THR A 78 -15.45 5.23 -1.80
N LYS A 79 -16.27 6.02 -2.49
CA LYS A 79 -16.72 7.36 -2.06
C LYS A 79 -17.45 7.39 -0.70
N SER A 80 -18.02 6.27 -0.23
CA SER A 80 -18.75 6.27 1.05
C SER A 80 -17.85 6.14 2.28
N ILE A 81 -16.57 5.79 2.11
CA ILE A 81 -15.65 5.50 3.22
C ILE A 81 -14.97 6.80 3.71
N LEU A 82 -14.93 7.85 2.88
CA LEU A 82 -14.31 9.14 3.19
C LEU A 82 -15.31 10.20 3.68
N ARG A 83 -16.33 9.82 4.47
CA ARG A 83 -17.33 10.76 5.00
C ARG A 83 -17.31 10.88 6.51
#